data_AF-A0A0R1GX81-F1
#
_entry.id   AF-A0A0R1GX81-F1
#
_cell.length_a   1.000
_cell.length_b   1.000
_cell.length_c   1.000
_cell.angle_alpha   90.00
_cell.angle_beta   90.00
_cell.angle_gamma   90.00
#
_symmetry.space_group_name_H-M   'P 1'
#
loop_
_entity.id
_entity.type
_entity.pdbx_description
1 polymer ?
#
loop_
_entity_poly.entity_id
_entity_poly.type
_entity_poly.pdbx_seq_one_letter_code
_entity_poly.pdbx_strand_id
1 'polypeptide(L)'
;MDDPRNWQALYRELSQVIGRSATRQLYHYFRGMQVSFPQRLLDSHREADLMYQEYCRGSSVTRLAQRHNYSERSVRRILTKFRE
;
A
#
# COMPACT_ATOMS: atom_id res chain seq x y z
N MET A 1 -8.36 -27.40 -16.26
CA MET A 1 -8.87 -26.34 -15.36
C MET A 1 -7.86 -25.23 -15.08
N ASP A 2 -6.58 -25.38 -15.44
CA ASP A 2 -5.49 -24.48 -15.01
C ASP A 2 -5.03 -23.45 -16.06
N ASP A 3 -5.88 -23.15 -17.03
CA ASP A 3 -5.64 -22.05 -17.95
C ASP A 3 -6.27 -20.76 -17.39
N PRO A 4 -5.46 -19.73 -17.08
CA PRO A 4 -5.98 -18.45 -16.60
C PRO A 4 -7.01 -17.83 -17.55
N ARG A 5 -6.99 -18.13 -18.86
CA ARG A 5 -8.00 -17.62 -19.81
C ARG A 5 -9.43 -17.98 -19.42
N ASN A 6 -9.62 -19.06 -18.66
CA ASN A 6 -10.91 -19.52 -18.17
C ASN A 6 -11.29 -18.95 -16.79
N TRP A 7 -10.44 -18.15 -16.16
CA TRP A 7 -10.73 -17.52 -14.87
C TRP A 7 -11.56 -16.25 -15.06
N GLN A 8 -12.26 -15.81 -14.01
CA GLN A 8 -12.93 -14.50 -14.01
C GLN A 8 -11.91 -13.37 -14.24
N ALA A 9 -12.35 -12.27 -14.86
CA ALA A 9 -11.47 -11.18 -15.30
C ALA A 9 -10.51 -10.70 -14.21
N LEU A 10 -11.02 -10.44 -13.00
CA LEU A 10 -10.20 -10.03 -11.86
C LEU A 10 -9.10 -11.03 -11.52
N TYR A 11 -9.39 -12.33 -11.47
CA TYR A 11 -8.37 -13.34 -11.19
C TYR A 11 -7.38 -13.50 -12.34
N ARG A 12 -7.75 -13.20 -13.59
CA ARG A 12 -6.79 -13.14 -14.70
C ARG A 12 -5.79 -12.01 -14.51
N GLU A 13 -6.28 -10.82 -14.21
CA GLU A 13 -5.45 -9.65 -13.94
C GLU A 13 -4.54 -9.90 -12.74
N LEU A 14 -5.09 -10.41 -11.63
CA LEU A 14 -4.28 -10.80 -10.47
C LEU A 14 -3.22 -11.85 -10.84
N SER A 15 -3.53 -12.82 -11.69
CA SER A 15 -2.54 -13.83 -12.10
C SER A 15 -1.37 -13.25 -12.90
N GLN A 16 -1.57 -12.12 -13.58
CA GLN A 16 -0.52 -11.40 -14.28
C GLN A 16 0.34 -10.56 -13.32
N VAL A 17 -0.27 -9.99 -12.27
CA VAL A 17 0.41 -9.14 -11.28
C VAL A 17 1.17 -9.95 -10.22
N ILE A 18 0.53 -10.97 -9.63
CA ILE A 18 1.07 -11.74 -8.49
C ILE A 18 1.32 -13.22 -8.81
N GLY A 19 1.04 -13.66 -10.04
CA GLY A 19 1.25 -15.04 -10.46
C GLY A 19 0.11 -16.01 -10.09
N ARG A 20 -0.01 -17.09 -10.86
CA ARG A 20 -1.11 -18.07 -10.75
C ARG A 20 -1.24 -18.71 -9.37
N SER A 21 -0.12 -19.00 -8.71
CA SER A 21 -0.11 -19.65 -7.40
C SER A 21 -0.73 -18.75 -6.32
N ALA A 22 -0.28 -17.50 -6.23
CA ALA A 22 -0.80 -16.53 -5.27
C ALA A 22 -2.27 -16.17 -5.53
N THR A 23 -2.66 -16.05 -6.81
CA THR A 23 -4.06 -15.82 -7.17
C THR A 23 -4.97 -16.97 -6.71
N ARG A 24 -4.54 -18.23 -6.82
CA ARG A 24 -5.31 -19.37 -6.31
C ARG A 24 -5.44 -19.34 -4.80
N GLN A 25 -4.38 -19.01 -4.07
CA GLN A 25 -4.48 -18.81 -2.62
C GLN A 25 -5.51 -17.74 -2.29
N LEU A 26 -5.44 -16.57 -2.96
CA LEU A 26 -6.39 -15.48 -2.76
C LEU A 26 -7.84 -15.92 -3.05
N TYR A 27 -8.07 -16.64 -4.15
CA TYR A 27 -9.38 -17.23 -4.45
C TYR A 27 -9.85 -18.18 -3.35
N HIS A 28 -9.01 -19.11 -2.90
CA HIS A 28 -9.39 -20.08 -1.88
C HIS A 28 -9.76 -19.42 -0.54
N TYR A 29 -9.04 -18.38 -0.14
CA TYR A 29 -9.29 -17.68 1.12
C TYR A 29 -10.46 -16.69 1.05
N PHE A 30 -10.60 -15.92 -0.03
CA PHE A 30 -11.54 -14.79 -0.07
C PHE A 30 -12.78 -15.01 -0.94
N ARG A 31 -12.92 -16.16 -1.63
CA ARG A 31 -14.11 -16.44 -2.47
C ARG A 31 -15.41 -16.29 -1.69
N GLY A 32 -16.33 -15.49 -2.23
CA GLY A 32 -17.63 -15.19 -1.60
C GLY A 32 -17.63 -13.95 -0.69
N MET A 33 -16.47 -13.34 -0.44
CA MET A 33 -16.36 -12.08 0.30
C MET A 33 -16.23 -10.87 -0.64
N GLN A 34 -16.75 -9.72 -0.22
CA GLN A 34 -16.44 -8.44 -0.84
C GLN A 34 -15.27 -7.80 -0.08
N VAL A 35 -14.11 -7.70 -0.73
CA VAL A 35 -12.89 -7.11 -0.16
C VAL A 35 -12.56 -5.82 -0.91
N SER A 36 -12.35 -4.72 -0.18
CA SER A 36 -11.79 -3.48 -0.73
C SER A 36 -10.33 -3.35 -0.32
N PHE A 37 -9.47 -3.00 -1.28
CA PHE A 37 -8.08 -2.69 -0.98
C PHE A 37 -7.97 -1.24 -0.50
N PRO A 38 -7.36 -1.00 0.68
CA PRO A 38 -7.10 0.37 1.11
C PRO A 38 -6.14 1.06 0.14
N GLN A 39 -6.30 2.37 -0.02
CA GLN A 39 -5.42 3.18 -0.88
C GLN A 39 -3.97 3.20 -0.37
N ARG A 40 -3.77 2.95 0.93
CA ARG A 40 -2.47 2.98 1.60
C ARG A 40 -2.11 1.58 2.06
N LEU A 41 -0.88 1.18 1.79
CA LEU A 41 -0.34 -0.11 2.21
C LEU A 41 -0.05 -0.15 3.72
N LEU A 42 0.51 0.93 4.23
CA LEU A 42 0.93 1.05 5.62
C LEU A 42 -0.15 1.75 6.44
N ASP A 43 -0.27 1.36 7.71
CA ASP A 43 -1.06 2.12 8.66
C ASP A 43 -0.44 3.50 8.93
N SER A 44 -1.25 4.41 9.48
CA SER A 44 -0.84 5.79 9.71
C SER A 44 0.33 5.95 10.69
N HIS A 45 0.50 5.02 11.64
CA HIS A 45 1.60 5.09 12.61
C HIS A 45 2.91 4.68 11.93
N ARG A 46 2.91 3.55 11.23
CA ARG A 46 4.09 3.08 10.48
C ARG A 46 4.52 4.04 9.39
N GLU A 47 3.58 4.66 8.69
CA GLU A 47 3.88 5.73 7.74
C GLU A 47 4.53 6.94 8.39
N ALA A 48 4.02 7.36 9.55
CA ALA A 48 4.56 8.48 10.30
C ALA A 48 5.99 8.19 10.79
N ASP A 49 6.24 6.99 11.30
CA ASP A 49 7.56 6.55 11.76
C ASP A 49 8.59 6.55 10.63
N LEU A 50 8.24 5.97 9.47
CA LEU A 50 9.12 5.94 8.30
C LEU A 50 9.43 7.35 7.80
N MET A 51 8.40 8.20 7.74
CA MET A 51 8.55 9.60 7.32
C MET A 51 9.48 10.37 8.27
N TYR A 52 9.37 10.15 9.58
CA TYR A 52 10.27 10.74 10.57
C TYR A 52 11.71 10.23 10.43
N GLN A 53 11.91 8.92 10.24
CA GLN A 53 13.24 8.35 10.00
C GLN A 53 13.90 8.94 8.73
N GLU A 54 13.14 9.09 7.65
CA GLU A 54 13.63 9.71 6.42
C GLU A 54 13.96 11.20 6.60
N TYR A 55 13.17 11.92 7.41
CA TYR A 55 13.43 13.30 7.79
C TYR A 55 14.74 13.43 8.59
N CYS A 56 14.95 12.58 9.60
CA CYS A 56 16.19 12.55 10.39
C CYS A 56 17.44 12.25 9.55
N ARG A 57 17.28 11.54 8.42
CA ARG A 57 18.36 11.29 7.44
C ARG A 57 18.61 12.45 6.48
N GLY A 58 17.90 13.58 6.64
CA GLY A 58 18.08 14.80 5.85
C GLY A 58 17.10 14.96 4.68
N SER A 59 16.03 14.16 4.60
CA SER A 59 15.01 14.36 3.55
C SER A 59 14.22 15.65 3.81
N SER A 60 14.01 16.46 2.76
CA SER A 60 13.20 17.67 2.86
C SER A 60 11.70 17.35 2.96
N VAL A 61 10.95 18.25 3.59
CA VAL A 61 9.49 18.15 3.70
C VAL A 61 8.80 17.97 2.34
N THR A 62 9.29 18.67 1.30
CA THR A 62 8.77 18.55 -0.07
C THR A 62 8.99 17.16 -0.64
N ARG A 63 10.18 16.55 -0.42
CA ARG A 63 10.47 15.19 -0.87
C ARG A 63 9.61 14.15 -0.16
N LEU A 64 9.42 14.31 1.15
CA LEU A 64 8.56 13.44 1.95
C LEU A 64 7.10 13.53 1.50
N ALA A 65 6.61 14.74 1.22
CA ALA A 65 5.26 14.98 0.71
C ALA A 65 5.00 14.24 -0.60
N GLN A 66 5.93 14.33 -1.57
CA GLN A 66 5.83 13.62 -2.85
C GLN A 66 5.90 12.10 -2.67
N ARG A 67 6.87 11.60 -1.88
CA ARG A 67 7.11 10.17 -1.72
C ARG A 67 5.98 9.44 -0.99
N HIS A 68 5.41 10.06 0.04
CA HIS A 68 4.33 9.48 0.82
C HIS A 68 2.93 9.92 0.35
N ASN A 69 2.85 10.71 -0.73
CA ASN A 69 1.60 11.25 -1.25
C ASN A 69 0.78 12.03 -0.20
N TYR A 70 1.44 12.96 0.50
CA TYR A 70 0.82 13.92 1.41
C TYR A 70 1.01 15.35 0.92
N SER A 71 0.18 16.26 1.40
CA SER A 71 0.52 17.68 1.37
C SER A 71 1.66 17.98 2.35
N GLU A 72 2.52 18.95 2.02
CA GLU A 72 3.57 19.39 2.94
C GLU A 72 3.02 19.82 4.31
N ARG A 73 1.82 20.42 4.34
CA ARG A 73 1.11 20.76 5.58
C ARG A 73 0.90 19.53 6.47
N SER A 74 0.49 18.41 5.87
CA SER A 74 0.27 17.16 6.61
C SER A 74 1.58 16.56 7.09
N VAL A 75 2.63 16.58 6.27
CA VAL A 75 3.99 16.15 6.66
C VAL A 75 4.47 16.94 7.87
N ARG A 76 4.40 18.29 7.83
CA ARG A 76 4.80 19.14 8.97
C ARG A 76 4.02 18.78 10.24
N ARG A 77 2.70 18.61 10.14
CA ARG A 77 1.84 18.21 11.27
C ARG A 77 2.25 16.85 11.84
N ILE A 78 2.59 15.87 11.00
CA ILE A 78 3.05 14.55 11.43
C ILE A 78 4.38 14.67 12.16
N LEU A 79 5.35 15.38 11.58
CA LEU A 79 6.68 15.58 12.16
C LEU A 79 6.64 16.33 13.51
N THR A 80 5.71 17.27 13.70
CA THR A 80 5.54 17.96 14.99
C THR A 80 5.16 16.99 16.11
N LYS A 81 4.33 15.98 15.83
CA LYS A 81 3.92 14.98 16.84
C LYS A 81 5.06 14.10 17.37
N PHE A 82 6.18 14.01 16.64
CA PHE A 82 7.38 13.29 17.08
C PHE A 82 8.33 14.14 17.93
N ARG A 83 8.03 15.44 18.08
CA ARG A 83 8.85 16.37 18.88
C ARG A 83 8.27 16.63 20.27
N GLU A 84 7.04 16.17 20.52
CA GLU A 84 6.38 16.14 21.83
C GLU A 84 6.77 14.85 22.57
#